data_AF-A0AAN7G5E9-F1
#
_entry.id   AF-A0AAN7G5E9-F1
#
_cell.length_a   1.000
_cell.length_b   1.000
_cell.length_c   1.000
_cell.angle_alpha   90.00
_cell.angle_beta   90.00
_cell.angle_gamma   90.00
#
_symmetry.space_group_name_H-M   'P 1'
#
loop_
_entity.id
_entity.type
_entity.pdbx_description
1 polymer ?
#
loop_
_entity_poly.entity_id
_entity_poly.type
_entity_poly.pdbx_seq_one_letter_code
_entity_poly.pdbx_strand_id
1 'polypeptide(L)'
;MNHSMRLAMFNEFCPLKLLQVADTRFASVVVTLKRLKLIKRCLQAMAISDQWASYREDDVGKAQKVKDMILSDLWWDNIDYILEFIAPIYEMLRIADIDKPCLHLVYEMWDSMIEKVKVVIYRHEGLEDDQYSSFWGVVNDILIDRWTKNSTPLHYLAHSLNPK
;
A
#
# COMPACT_ATOMS: atom_id res chain seq x y z
N MET A 1 26.63 -3.11 19.13
CA MET A 1 25.92 -4.40 19.07
C MET A 1 25.31 -4.55 17.67
N ASN A 2 25.54 -5.69 17.00
CA ASN A 2 25.49 -5.79 15.52
C ASN A 2 24.07 -6.04 14.98
N HIS A 3 23.74 -5.44 13.83
CA HIS A 3 22.57 -5.76 12.99
C HIS A 3 22.30 -7.28 12.84
N SER A 4 23.34 -8.10 12.95
CA SER A 4 23.30 -9.56 12.97
C SER A 4 22.38 -10.16 14.04
N MET A 5 22.26 -9.57 15.24
CA MET A 5 21.43 -10.12 16.32
C MET A 5 19.93 -9.91 16.05
N ARG A 6 19.55 -8.73 15.54
CA ARG A 6 18.15 -8.42 15.17
C ARG A 6 17.67 -9.32 14.04
N LEU A 7 18.55 -9.55 13.06
CA LEU A 7 18.26 -10.43 11.94
C LEU A 7 18.15 -11.90 12.38
N ALA A 8 19.01 -12.36 13.30
CA ALA A 8 18.95 -13.71 13.84
C ALA A 8 17.63 -13.94 14.59
N MET A 9 17.25 -13.04 15.50
CA MET A 9 15.97 -13.07 16.20
C MET A 9 14.80 -13.05 15.21
N PHE A 10 14.82 -12.14 14.23
CA PHE A 10 13.78 -12.08 13.21
C PHE A 10 13.63 -13.41 12.45
N ASN A 11 14.73 -14.04 12.04
CA ASN A 11 14.71 -15.31 11.32
C ASN A 11 14.22 -16.49 12.18
N GLU A 12 14.33 -16.40 13.51
CA GLU A 12 13.81 -17.41 14.45
C GLU A 12 12.28 -17.39 14.49
N PHE A 13 11.67 -16.20 14.50
CA PHE A 13 10.21 -16.06 14.55
C PHE A 13 9.54 -16.02 13.17
N CYS A 14 10.23 -15.50 12.15
CA CYS A 14 9.68 -15.23 10.83
C CYS A 14 10.31 -16.16 9.78
N PRO A 15 9.55 -17.14 9.24
CA PRO A 15 10.06 -17.98 8.14
C PRO A 15 10.22 -17.20 6.83
N LEU A 16 9.56 -16.05 6.72
CA LEU A 16 9.60 -15.17 5.57
C LEU A 16 10.53 -13.99 5.82
N LYS A 17 11.44 -13.74 4.87
CA LYS A 17 12.27 -12.53 4.88
C LYS A 17 11.43 -11.29 4.54
N LEU A 18 11.74 -10.16 5.18
CA LEU A 18 11.30 -8.85 4.69
C LEU A 18 11.89 -8.62 3.29
N LEU A 19 11.09 -8.06 2.39
CA LEU A 19 11.54 -7.79 1.03
C LEU A 19 12.39 -6.54 1.02
N GLN A 20 13.62 -6.66 0.51
CA GLN A 20 14.37 -5.51 0.05
C GLN A 20 13.92 -5.24 -1.39
N VAL A 21 12.98 -4.32 -1.55
CA VAL A 21 12.50 -3.94 -2.88
C VAL A 21 13.54 -3.01 -3.51
N ALA A 22 13.95 -3.29 -4.76
CA ALA A 22 14.85 -2.40 -5.50
C ALA A 22 14.11 -1.08 -5.83
N ASP A 23 14.84 0.04 -5.85
CA ASP A 23 14.30 1.39 -6.12
C ASP A 23 13.62 1.53 -7.50
N THR A 24 13.77 0.53 -8.38
CA THR A 24 13.46 0.62 -9.80
C THR A 24 12.03 0.21 -10.20
N ARG A 25 11.10 0.02 -9.25
CA ARG A 25 9.72 -0.36 -9.60
C ARG A 25 8.66 0.46 -8.87
N PHE A 26 7.67 0.91 -9.62
CA PHE A 26 6.43 1.46 -9.10
C PHE A 26 5.83 0.53 -8.02
N ALA A 27 5.16 1.09 -7.01
CA ALA A 27 4.50 0.36 -5.92
C ALA A 27 5.39 -0.44 -4.94
N SER A 28 6.68 -0.14 -4.82
CA SER A 28 7.58 -0.77 -3.83
C SER A 28 7.06 -0.69 -2.39
N VAL A 29 6.45 0.44 -2.02
CA VAL A 29 5.81 0.66 -0.71
C VAL A 29 4.63 -0.30 -0.51
N VAL A 30 3.77 -0.46 -1.52
CA VAL A 30 2.61 -1.36 -1.46
C VAL A 30 3.04 -2.82 -1.28
N VAL A 31 4.05 -3.24 -2.04
CA VAL A 31 4.63 -4.60 -1.93
C VAL A 31 5.21 -4.83 -0.54
N THR A 32 5.90 -3.82 0.01
CA THR A 32 6.48 -3.87 1.35
C THR A 32 5.39 -3.98 2.43
N LEU A 33 4.32 -3.19 2.34
CA LEU A 33 3.19 -3.24 3.27
C LEU A 33 2.45 -4.59 3.19
N LYS A 34 2.21 -5.12 1.97
CA LYS A 34 1.64 -6.46 1.78
C LYS A 34 2.52 -7.53 2.43
N ARG A 35 3.84 -7.45 2.27
CA ARG A 35 4.78 -8.38 2.91
C ARG A 35 4.75 -8.24 4.43
N LEU A 36 4.68 -7.03 4.94
CA LEU A 36 4.63 -6.74 6.38
C LEU A 36 3.39 -7.37 7.03
N LYS A 37 2.23 -7.29 6.36
CA LYS A 37 1.00 -7.97 6.78
C LYS A 37 1.15 -9.48 6.87
N LEU A 38 1.79 -10.10 5.88
CA LEU A 38 2.01 -11.56 5.88
C LEU A 38 2.81 -12.04 7.09
N ILE A 39 3.68 -11.19 7.64
CA ILE A 39 4.51 -11.52 8.80
C ILE A 39 3.98 -10.92 10.11
N LYS A 40 2.79 -10.29 10.15
CA LYS A 40 2.19 -9.65 11.35
C LYS A 40 2.30 -10.54 12.58
N ARG A 41 1.83 -11.79 12.48
CA ARG A 41 1.80 -12.73 13.62
C ARG A 41 3.20 -13.07 14.13
N CYS A 42 4.16 -13.25 13.22
CA CYS A 42 5.54 -13.52 13.59
C CYS A 42 6.19 -12.31 14.27
N LEU A 43 5.93 -11.09 13.79
CA LEU A 43 6.38 -9.86 14.43
C LEU A 43 5.79 -9.67 15.83
N GLN A 44 4.49 -9.96 15.99
CA GLN A 44 3.82 -9.90 17.29
C GLN A 44 4.42 -10.91 18.28
N ALA A 45 4.64 -12.15 17.85
CA ALA A 45 5.29 -13.19 18.66
C ALA A 45 6.72 -12.78 19.07
N MET A 46 7.50 -12.25 18.12
CA MET A 46 8.83 -11.72 18.39
C MET A 46 8.78 -10.59 19.43
N ALA A 47 7.86 -9.63 19.29
CA ALA A 47 7.78 -8.46 20.16
C ALA A 47 7.37 -8.76 21.62
N ILE A 48 6.72 -9.90 21.87
CA ILE A 48 6.36 -10.37 23.21
C ILE A 48 7.36 -11.36 23.81
N SER A 49 8.36 -11.81 23.05
CA SER A 49 9.36 -12.76 23.52
C SER A 49 10.34 -12.15 24.54
N ASP A 50 10.93 -13.01 25.39
CA ASP A 50 11.99 -12.61 26.32
C ASP A 50 13.26 -12.14 25.58
N GLN A 51 13.50 -12.68 24.39
CA GLN A 51 14.59 -12.29 23.51
C GLN A 51 14.47 -10.82 23.07
N TRP A 52 13.24 -10.31 22.89
CA TRP A 52 13.01 -8.88 22.63
C TRP A 52 13.36 -8.00 23.83
N ALA A 53 13.13 -8.49 25.06
CA ALA A 53 13.43 -7.75 26.28
C ALA A 53 14.94 -7.61 26.49
N SER A 54 15.73 -8.66 26.24
CA SER A 54 17.19 -8.62 26.31
C SER A 54 17.83 -7.74 25.23
N TYR A 55 17.14 -7.53 24.11
CA TYR A 55 17.58 -6.65 23.03
C TYR A 55 17.47 -5.14 23.33
N ARG A 56 16.68 -4.72 24.33
CA ARG A 56 16.36 -3.30 24.60
C ARG A 56 17.54 -2.41 24.98
N GLU A 57 18.71 -2.98 25.26
CA GLU A 57 19.85 -2.27 25.87
C GLU A 57 20.47 -1.17 24.99
N ASP A 58 20.28 -1.18 23.66
CA ASP A 58 20.88 -0.18 22.75
C ASP A 58 20.06 1.12 22.56
N ASP A 59 18.72 1.03 22.44
CA ASP A 59 17.81 2.18 22.22
C ASP A 59 16.39 1.80 22.67
N VAL A 60 16.20 1.82 23.99
CA VAL A 60 14.95 1.41 24.68
C VAL A 60 13.73 2.17 24.14
N GLY A 61 13.89 3.46 23.84
CA GLY A 61 12.79 4.32 23.39
C GLY A 61 12.27 3.93 22.01
N LYS A 62 13.16 3.70 21.03
CA LYS A 62 12.74 3.24 19.70
C LYS A 62 12.19 1.81 19.75
N ALA A 63 12.81 0.92 20.51
CA ALA A 63 12.35 -0.45 20.66
C ALA A 63 10.93 -0.51 21.26
N GLN A 64 10.62 0.35 22.24
CA GLN A 64 9.28 0.41 22.81
C GLN A 64 8.25 0.92 21.79
N LYS A 65 8.55 2.00 21.06
CA LYS A 65 7.65 2.51 19.99
C LYS A 65 7.34 1.45 18.93
N VAL A 66 8.36 0.71 18.47
CA VAL A 66 8.17 -0.36 17.48
C VAL A 66 7.29 -1.48 18.03
N LYS A 67 7.50 -1.88 19.29
CA LYS A 67 6.65 -2.86 19.96
C LYS A 67 5.20 -2.38 20.04
N ASP A 68 4.98 -1.12 20.45
CA ASP A 68 3.64 -0.55 20.56
C ASP A 68 2.93 -0.53 19.20
N MET A 69 3.62 -0.17 18.12
CA MET A 69 3.08 -0.23 16.76
C MET A 69 2.74 -1.67 16.33
N ILE A 70 3.65 -2.62 16.52
CA ILE A 70 3.44 -4.03 16.13
C ILE A 70 2.27 -4.67 16.90
N LEU A 71 2.04 -4.26 18.15
CA LEU A 71 0.97 -4.80 18.99
C LEU A 71 -0.35 -4.00 18.87
N SER A 72 -0.35 -2.85 18.21
CA SER A 72 -1.55 -2.02 18.04
C SER A 72 -2.41 -2.52 16.88
N ASP A 73 -3.63 -2.98 17.19
CA ASP A 73 -4.57 -3.37 16.14
C ASP A 73 -5.00 -2.18 15.27
N LEU A 74 -5.23 -1.01 15.87
CA LEU A 74 -5.51 0.23 15.14
C LEU A 74 -4.41 0.56 14.11
N TRP A 75 -3.14 0.33 14.46
CA TRP A 75 -2.04 0.55 13.52
C TRP A 75 -2.09 -0.41 12.33
N TRP A 76 -2.46 -1.67 12.56
CA TRP A 76 -2.65 -2.64 11.48
C TRP A 76 -3.89 -2.35 10.64
N ASP A 77 -4.97 -1.86 11.24
CA ASP A 77 -6.18 -1.43 10.52
C ASP A 77 -5.86 -0.26 9.59
N ASN A 78 -5.01 0.67 10.01
CA ASN A 78 -4.52 1.74 9.14
C ASN A 78 -3.71 1.20 7.95
N ILE A 79 -2.92 0.14 8.13
CA ILE A 79 -2.21 -0.50 7.01
C ILE A 79 -3.21 -1.16 6.05
N ASP A 80 -4.25 -1.81 6.57
CA ASP A 80 -5.29 -2.40 5.74
C ASP A 80 -6.00 -1.33 4.93
N TYR A 81 -6.39 -0.23 5.57
CA TYR A 81 -6.99 0.91 4.89
C TYR A 81 -6.10 1.45 3.75
N ILE A 82 -4.80 1.67 4.02
CA ILE A 82 -3.84 2.11 3.00
C ILE A 82 -3.77 1.12 1.83
N LEU A 83 -3.74 -0.17 2.10
CA LEU A 83 -3.69 -1.20 1.07
C LEU A 83 -4.99 -1.26 0.26
N GLU A 84 -6.14 -1.07 0.90
CA GLU A 84 -7.46 -1.12 0.25
C GLU A 84 -7.62 0.02 -0.75
N PHE A 85 -7.35 1.27 -0.39
CA PHE A 85 -7.57 2.38 -1.33
C PHE A 85 -6.47 2.47 -2.39
N ILE A 86 -5.27 1.93 -2.15
CA ILE A 86 -4.22 1.85 -3.18
C ILE A 86 -4.44 0.67 -4.13
N ALA A 87 -5.18 -0.37 -3.74
CA ALA A 87 -5.39 -1.56 -4.56
C ALA A 87 -5.94 -1.27 -5.97
N PRO A 88 -6.96 -0.40 -6.17
CA PRO A 88 -7.43 -0.03 -7.50
C PRO A 88 -6.37 0.65 -8.36
N ILE A 89 -5.56 1.53 -7.76
CA ILE A 89 -4.45 2.23 -8.44
C ILE A 89 -3.39 1.22 -8.89
N TYR A 90 -3.01 0.32 -7.99
CA TYR A 90 -2.03 -0.73 -8.26
C TYR A 90 -2.50 -1.67 -9.38
N GLU A 91 -3.76 -2.08 -9.38
CA GLU A 91 -4.28 -3.01 -10.39
C GLU A 91 -4.37 -2.36 -11.77
N MET A 92 -4.82 -1.10 -11.85
CA MET A 92 -4.84 -0.33 -13.09
C MET A 92 -3.45 -0.25 -13.71
N LEU A 93 -2.45 0.13 -12.90
CA LEU A 93 -1.07 0.27 -13.36
C LEU A 93 -0.44 -1.08 -13.72
N ARG A 94 -0.77 -2.14 -12.98
CA ARG A 94 -0.34 -3.49 -13.32
C ARG A 94 -0.86 -3.91 -14.69
N ILE A 95 -2.13 -3.67 -14.99
CA ILE A 95 -2.73 -4.02 -16.30
C ILE A 95 -2.11 -3.18 -17.42
N ALA A 96 -1.85 -1.89 -17.17
CA ALA A 96 -1.20 -1.00 -18.13
C ALA A 96 0.26 -1.41 -18.44
N ASP A 97 0.93 -2.07 -17.50
CA ASP A 97 2.32 -2.55 -17.63
C ASP A 97 2.42 -3.93 -18.31
N ILE A 98 1.30 -4.60 -18.62
CA ILE A 98 1.32 -5.87 -19.35
C ILE A 98 1.61 -5.59 -20.83
N ASP A 99 2.43 -6.43 -21.48
CA ASP A 99 2.67 -6.47 -22.93
C ASP A 99 1.44 -6.91 -23.75
N LYS A 100 0.28 -6.29 -23.50
CA LYS A 100 -0.98 -6.50 -24.22
C LYS A 100 -1.56 -5.14 -24.62
N PRO A 101 -2.24 -5.04 -25.78
CA PRO A 101 -2.92 -3.81 -26.15
C PRO A 101 -3.94 -3.40 -25.09
N CYS A 102 -3.64 -2.35 -24.33
CA CYS A 102 -4.50 -1.86 -23.23
C CYS A 102 -4.91 -0.39 -23.42
N LEU A 103 -4.37 0.29 -24.43
CA LEU A 103 -4.56 1.73 -24.64
C LEU A 103 -6.04 2.15 -24.75
N HIS A 104 -6.86 1.31 -25.38
CA HIS A 104 -8.31 1.51 -25.54
C HIS A 104 -9.09 1.37 -24.21
N LEU A 105 -8.50 0.71 -23.21
CA LEU A 105 -9.08 0.48 -21.89
C LEU A 105 -8.64 1.53 -20.87
N VAL A 106 -7.54 2.24 -21.11
CA VAL A 106 -6.93 3.18 -20.13
C VAL A 106 -7.95 4.18 -19.60
N TYR A 107 -8.83 4.71 -20.45
CA TYR A 107 -9.86 5.68 -20.05
C TYR A 107 -10.87 5.07 -19.05
N GLU A 108 -11.46 3.92 -19.41
CA GLU A 108 -12.44 3.22 -18.56
C GLU A 108 -11.80 2.70 -17.26
N MET A 109 -10.57 2.19 -17.36
CA MET A 109 -9.82 1.72 -16.19
C MET A 109 -9.50 2.86 -15.23
N TRP A 110 -9.20 4.05 -15.74
CA TRP A 110 -8.93 5.23 -14.91
C TRP A 110 -10.17 5.70 -14.16
N ASP A 111 -11.30 5.83 -14.87
CA ASP A 111 -12.59 6.20 -14.31
C ASP A 111 -13.03 5.20 -13.23
N SER A 112 -13.00 3.91 -13.56
CA SER A 112 -13.31 2.82 -12.62
C SER A 112 -12.36 2.81 -11.42
N MET A 113 -11.09 3.15 -11.61
CA MET A 113 -10.10 3.23 -10.54
C MET A 113 -10.45 4.37 -9.57
N ILE A 114 -10.72 5.58 -10.07
CA ILE A 114 -11.12 6.74 -9.25
C ILE A 114 -12.31 6.39 -8.37
N GLU A 115 -13.37 5.83 -8.97
CA GLU A 115 -14.58 5.46 -8.24
C GLU A 115 -14.32 4.42 -7.15
N LYS A 116 -13.52 3.39 -7.45
CA LYS A 116 -13.15 2.38 -6.45
C LYS A 116 -12.32 2.96 -5.30
N VAL A 117 -11.40 3.89 -5.57
CA VAL A 117 -10.63 4.58 -4.53
C VAL A 117 -11.57 5.41 -3.65
N LYS A 118 -12.48 6.19 -4.26
CA LYS A 118 -13.48 7.01 -3.56
C LYS A 118 -14.31 6.16 -2.60
N VAL A 119 -14.87 5.04 -3.10
CA VAL A 119 -15.71 4.14 -2.31
C VAL A 119 -14.99 3.62 -1.06
N VAL A 120 -13.71 3.26 -1.17
CA VAL A 120 -12.93 2.79 -0.01
C VAL A 120 -12.73 3.91 1.01
N ILE A 121 -12.36 5.11 0.54
CA ILE A 121 -12.15 6.28 1.41
C ILE A 121 -13.44 6.66 2.14
N TYR A 122 -14.54 6.80 1.40
CA TYR A 122 -15.84 7.19 1.97
C TYR A 122 -16.33 6.17 2.98
N ARG A 123 -16.18 4.87 2.69
CA ARG A 123 -16.52 3.80 3.64
C ARG A 123 -15.70 3.89 4.92
N HIS A 124 -14.39 4.15 4.82
CA HIS A 124 -13.53 4.27 5.99
C HIS A 124 -13.84 5.52 6.82
N GLU A 125 -14.23 6.63 6.17
CA GLU A 125 -14.64 7.87 6.84
C GLU A 125 -16.10 7.85 7.33
N GLY A 126 -16.89 6.84 6.94
CA GLY A 126 -18.31 6.74 7.29
C GLY A 126 -19.18 7.77 6.56
N LEU A 127 -18.81 8.12 5.33
CA LEU A 127 -19.45 9.18 4.54
C LEU A 127 -20.40 8.61 3.48
N GLU A 128 -21.49 9.34 3.24
CA GLU A 128 -22.39 9.17 2.08
C GLU A 128 -21.82 9.88 0.84
N ASP A 129 -22.26 9.49 -0.36
CA ASP A 129 -21.66 9.92 -1.63
C ASP A 129 -21.72 11.43 -1.91
N ASP A 130 -22.68 12.13 -1.30
CA ASP A 130 -22.91 13.57 -1.39
C ASP A 130 -22.10 14.37 -0.35
N GLN A 131 -21.50 13.70 0.63
CA GLN A 131 -20.70 14.34 1.67
C GLN A 131 -19.29 14.68 1.18
N TYR A 132 -18.74 15.73 1.78
CA TYR A 132 -17.39 16.20 1.45
C TYR A 132 -16.33 15.49 2.30
N SER A 133 -15.35 14.88 1.63
CA SER A 133 -14.15 14.33 2.24
C SER A 133 -12.93 15.18 1.88
N SER A 134 -12.26 15.74 2.89
CA SER A 134 -11.02 16.49 2.70
C SER A 134 -9.87 15.60 2.21
N PHE A 135 -9.80 14.35 2.69
CA PHE A 135 -8.79 13.40 2.26
C PHE A 135 -9.02 12.95 0.82
N TRP A 136 -10.27 12.63 0.46
CA TRP A 136 -10.62 12.33 -0.93
C TRP A 136 -10.28 13.50 -1.86
N GLY A 137 -10.55 14.74 -1.46
CA GLY A 137 -10.19 15.92 -2.25
C GLY A 137 -8.71 15.92 -2.64
N VAL A 138 -7.82 15.73 -1.66
CA VAL A 138 -6.37 15.65 -1.91
C VAL A 138 -6.00 14.46 -2.80
N VAL A 139 -6.58 13.28 -2.55
CA VAL A 139 -6.30 12.07 -3.35
C VAL A 139 -6.76 12.27 -4.80
N ASN A 140 -7.97 12.77 -4.99
CA ASN A 140 -8.57 13.04 -6.29
C ASN A 140 -7.75 14.08 -7.07
N ASP A 141 -7.32 15.16 -6.42
CA ASP A 141 -6.45 16.17 -7.06
C ASP A 141 -5.15 15.54 -7.56
N ILE A 142 -4.51 14.68 -6.75
CA ILE A 142 -3.29 13.94 -7.17
C ILE A 142 -3.59 13.03 -8.36
N LEU A 143 -4.73 12.34 -8.37
CA LEU A 143 -5.12 11.48 -9.49
C LEU A 143 -5.38 12.31 -10.75
N ILE A 144 -6.15 13.40 -10.67
CA ILE A 144 -6.41 14.29 -11.81
C ILE A 144 -5.11 14.90 -12.36
N ASP A 145 -4.22 15.37 -11.49
CA ASP A 145 -2.90 15.89 -11.87
C ASP A 145 -2.04 14.85 -12.59
N ARG A 146 -2.16 13.58 -12.20
CA ARG A 146 -1.47 12.48 -12.89
C ARG A 146 -2.11 12.16 -14.23
N TRP A 147 -3.45 12.16 -14.30
CA TRP A 147 -4.17 11.94 -15.54
C TRP A 147 -3.86 13.01 -16.58
N THR A 148 -3.94 14.29 -16.21
CA THR A 148 -3.70 15.43 -17.12
C THR A 148 -2.29 15.44 -17.71
N LYS A 149 -1.30 14.94 -16.99
CA LYS A 149 0.09 14.80 -17.48
C LYS A 149 0.29 13.63 -18.43
N ASN A 150 -0.52 12.57 -18.30
CA ASN A 150 -0.35 11.31 -19.03
C ASN A 150 -1.41 11.10 -20.12
N SER A 151 -2.50 11.86 -20.10
CA SER A 151 -3.55 11.77 -21.10
C SER A 151 -3.04 12.35 -22.42
N THR A 152 -3.40 11.68 -23.52
CA THR A 152 -3.00 12.07 -24.87
C THR A 152 -4.22 11.90 -25.77
N PRO A 153 -4.35 12.67 -26.87
CA PRO A 153 -5.42 12.48 -27.85
C PRO A 153 -5.57 11.02 -28.33
N LEU A 154 -4.48 10.25 -28.29
CA LEU A 154 -4.46 8.85 -28.66
C LEU A 154 -5.27 7.96 -27.71
N HIS A 155 -5.27 8.24 -26.40
CA HIS A 155 -6.11 7.52 -25.43
C HIS A 155 -7.61 7.68 -25.77
N TYR A 156 -8.03 8.90 -26.11
CA TYR A 156 -9.42 9.20 -26.49
C TYR A 156 -9.81 8.56 -27.81
N LEU A 157 -8.92 8.60 -28.81
CA LEU A 157 -9.13 7.97 -30.10
C LEU A 157 -9.24 6.45 -29.97
N ALA A 158 -8.31 5.81 -29.24
CA ALA A 158 -8.31 4.37 -29.03
C ALA A 158 -9.58 3.90 -28.30
N HIS A 159 -10.05 4.65 -27.30
CA HIS A 159 -11.30 4.36 -26.62
C HIS A 159 -12.52 4.49 -27.56
N SER A 160 -12.56 5.56 -28.37
CA SER A 160 -13.66 5.83 -29.31
C SER A 160 -13.74 4.81 -30.45
N LEU A 161 -12.60 4.22 -30.83
CA LEU A 161 -12.48 3.19 -31.86
C LEU A 161 -12.66 1.77 -31.32
N ASN A 162 -12.90 1.59 -30.00
CA ASN A 162 -13.16 0.29 -29.41
C ASN A 162 -14.59 -0.16 -29.76
N PRO A 163 -14.80 -1.21 -30.57
CA PRO A 163 -16.13 -1.73 -30.82
C PRO A 163 -16.72 -2.30 -29.53
N LYS A 164 -17.95 -1.88 -29.20
CA LYS A 164 -18.68 -2.38 -28.02
C LYS A 164 -19.22 -3.78 -28.25
#